data_AF-A0AAV8X7K1-F1
#
_entry.id   AF-A0AAV8X7K1-F1
#
_cell.length_a   1.000
_cell.length_b   1.000
_cell.length_c   1.000
_cell.angle_alpha   90.00
_cell.angle_beta   90.00
_cell.angle_gamma   90.00
#
_symmetry.space_group_name_H-M   'P 1'
#
loop_
_entity.id
_entity.type
_entity.pdbx_description
1 polymer ?
#
loop_
_entity_poly.entity_id
_entity_poly.type
_entity_poly.pdbx_seq_one_letter_code
_entity_poly.pdbx_strand_id
1 'polypeptide(L)'
;MDINPKCPKLPWMVDFHTSQDGKIFNTQLEAAFANTTLEYLSSLNIKSKPSSFRETQLICTLSSNVSCSTIEELLSLDMSVARITATSHQKILEMLSKVRAVTDSYSRKIGKMYPLAIALEIKGPEIHTGVLKGPEKKIFLEKGKITNITTDPIYEEFVTKDMIYVNYENLPSVVQPGDRVILDNGSVALSALECVESIIRCIVEKAGDLLSNASVIVPNAPIELPLVSASDQELLTISIGENVDLLFLSGIYNREAILDVKDLLGEEGKSILIIAKIENSTAIENIDAIIEVSDGICIDCERLMIELPKEKLFLVQKSILAKCNLAGT
;
A
#
# COMPACT_ATOMS: atom_id res chain seq x y z
N MET A 1 -33.81 45.48 4.46
CA MET A 1 -34.58 44.23 4.35
C MET A 1 -34.05 43.30 5.40
N ASP A 2 -34.67 43.33 6.58
CA ASP A 2 -34.38 42.40 7.67
C ASP A 2 -34.80 40.99 7.25
N ILE A 3 -33.81 40.11 7.04
CA ILE A 3 -34.04 38.70 6.84
C ILE A 3 -34.28 38.11 8.23
N ASN A 4 -35.55 38.01 8.61
CA ASN A 4 -36.02 37.34 9.81
C ASN A 4 -35.55 35.87 9.81
N PRO A 5 -34.64 35.42 10.70
CA PRO A 5 -33.96 34.13 10.55
C PRO A 5 -34.62 33.05 11.41
N LYS A 6 -35.94 32.89 11.33
CA LYS A 6 -36.63 31.77 12.00
C LYS A 6 -37.73 31.22 11.12
N CYS A 7 -37.36 30.24 10.29
CA CYS A 7 -38.34 29.31 9.74
C CYS A 7 -39.04 28.62 10.93
N PRO A 8 -40.37 28.68 11.06
CA PRO A 8 -41.08 28.10 12.19
C PRO A 8 -40.92 26.59 12.20
N LYS A 9 -40.45 26.05 13.32
CA LYS A 9 -40.28 24.62 13.53
C LYS A 9 -41.65 23.93 13.46
N LEU A 10 -41.82 22.97 12.55
CA LEU A 10 -43.10 22.26 12.41
C LEU A 10 -43.34 21.39 13.66
N PRO A 11 -44.59 21.21 14.13
CA PRO A 11 -44.89 20.51 15.39
C PRO A 11 -44.39 19.06 15.44
N TRP A 12 -44.15 18.45 14.28
CA TRP A 12 -43.69 17.07 14.11
C TRP A 12 -42.17 16.95 13.84
N MET A 13 -41.44 18.07 13.77
CA MET A 13 -39.98 18.05 13.69
C MET A 13 -39.39 17.77 15.08
N VAL A 14 -39.06 16.51 15.32
CA VAL A 14 -38.24 16.08 16.46
C VAL A 14 -36.84 16.69 16.29
N ASP A 15 -36.30 17.35 17.32
CA ASP A 15 -34.88 17.69 17.29
C ASP A 15 -34.09 16.39 17.47
N PHE A 16 -33.58 15.84 16.38
CA PHE A 16 -32.83 14.58 16.40
C PHE A 16 -31.53 14.63 17.25
N HIS A 17 -31.11 15.80 17.75
CA HIS A 17 -29.74 16.03 18.24
C HIS A 17 -29.61 16.98 19.43
N THR A 18 -30.68 17.23 20.17
CA THR A 18 -30.62 18.00 21.41
C THR A 18 -31.24 17.20 22.53
N SER A 19 -30.51 17.04 23.64
CA SER A 19 -31.08 16.59 24.90
C SER A 19 -32.30 17.46 25.26
N GLN A 20 -33.16 16.98 26.17
CA GLN A 20 -34.35 17.73 26.60
C GLN A 20 -34.02 19.15 27.11
N ASP A 21 -32.77 19.40 27.53
CA ASP A 21 -32.25 20.69 27.99
C ASP A 21 -31.47 21.49 26.92
N GLY A 22 -31.36 20.98 25.69
CA GLY A 22 -30.60 21.62 24.61
C GLY A 22 -29.08 21.51 24.72
N LYS A 23 -28.55 20.91 25.80
CA LYS A 23 -27.10 20.72 26.02
C LYS A 23 -26.58 19.55 25.19
N ILE A 24 -25.44 19.77 24.55
CA ILE A 24 -24.75 18.77 23.73
C ILE A 24 -23.39 18.54 24.37
N PHE A 25 -23.14 17.32 24.82
CA PHE A 25 -21.84 16.94 25.35
C PHE A 25 -20.89 16.65 24.18
N ASN A 26 -19.69 17.23 24.21
CA ASN A 26 -18.67 17.01 23.19
C ASN A 26 -18.07 15.61 23.31
N THR A 27 -17.20 15.26 22.35
CA THR A 27 -16.46 13.98 22.29
C THR A 27 -17.36 12.75 22.37
N GLN A 28 -18.61 12.87 21.89
CA GLN A 28 -19.62 11.81 21.90
C GLN A 28 -19.85 11.20 23.29
N LEU A 29 -19.69 11.98 24.37
CA LEU A 29 -19.77 11.48 25.76
C LEU A 29 -21.09 10.77 26.07
N GLU A 30 -22.22 11.30 25.60
CA GLU A 30 -23.52 10.67 25.80
C GLU A 30 -23.58 9.27 25.16
N ALA A 31 -23.13 9.15 23.90
CA ALA A 31 -23.03 7.85 23.23
C ALA A 31 -22.04 6.92 23.94
N ALA A 32 -20.92 7.43 24.44
CA ALA A 32 -19.88 6.65 25.11
C ALA A 32 -20.37 5.94 26.40
N PHE A 33 -21.43 6.44 27.05
CA PHE A 33 -22.06 5.81 28.21
C PHE A 33 -23.23 4.88 27.87
N ALA A 34 -23.47 4.59 26.58
CA ALA A 34 -24.49 3.64 26.16
C ALA A 34 -24.21 2.22 26.65
N ASN A 35 -25.27 1.47 26.96
CA ASN A 35 -25.17 0.11 27.50
C ASN A 35 -25.02 -0.96 26.41
N THR A 36 -25.34 -0.62 25.17
CA THR A 36 -25.25 -1.53 24.01
C THR A 36 -24.64 -0.83 22.80
N THR A 37 -24.08 -1.60 21.88
CA THR A 37 -23.56 -1.06 20.61
C THR A 37 -24.66 -0.39 19.77
N LEU A 38 -25.89 -0.93 19.80
CA LEU A 38 -27.01 -0.34 19.06
C LEU A 38 -27.39 1.03 19.63
N GLU A 39 -27.41 1.15 20.96
CA GLU A 39 -27.66 2.42 21.64
C GLU A 39 -26.52 3.42 21.37
N TYR A 40 -25.26 2.97 21.47
CA TYR A 40 -24.10 3.79 21.12
C TYR A 40 -24.24 4.41 19.72
N LEU A 41 -24.53 3.58 18.71
CA LEU A 41 -24.68 4.02 17.32
C LEU A 41 -25.87 4.98 17.14
N SER A 42 -26.97 4.73 17.86
CA SER A 42 -28.18 5.56 17.78
C SER A 42 -28.01 6.91 18.48
N SER A 43 -27.10 6.99 19.46
CA SER A 43 -26.82 8.19 20.25
C SER A 43 -25.69 9.07 19.67
N LEU A 44 -25.05 8.65 18.57
CA LEU A 44 -24.05 9.47 17.89
C LEU A 44 -24.64 10.81 17.42
N ASN A 45 -23.97 11.92 17.76
CA ASN A 45 -24.47 13.27 17.54
C ASN A 45 -23.52 14.10 16.67
N ILE A 46 -23.97 14.50 15.48
CA ILE A 46 -23.19 15.33 14.53
C ILE A 46 -22.86 16.73 15.06
N LYS A 47 -23.58 17.21 16.08
CA LYS A 47 -23.33 18.51 16.71
C LYS A 47 -22.32 18.42 17.86
N SER A 48 -22.01 17.21 18.34
CA SER A 48 -20.96 16.99 19.33
C SER A 48 -19.60 17.21 18.68
N LYS A 49 -18.81 18.15 19.22
CA LYS A 49 -17.49 18.47 18.67
C LYS A 49 -16.48 17.39 19.09
N PRO A 50 -15.58 16.95 18.18
CA PRO A 50 -14.51 16.04 18.54
C PRO A 50 -13.46 16.72 19.44
N SER A 51 -12.53 15.93 19.95
CA SER A 51 -11.32 16.47 20.58
C SER A 51 -10.51 17.30 19.58
N SER A 52 -9.78 18.30 20.07
CA SER A 52 -8.80 19.01 19.25
C SER A 52 -7.55 18.17 18.97
N PHE A 53 -7.33 17.09 19.73
CA PHE A 53 -6.22 16.17 19.54
C PHE A 53 -6.62 15.02 18.61
N ARG A 54 -5.76 14.72 17.63
CA ARG A 54 -5.91 13.61 16.70
C ARG A 54 -4.95 12.49 17.08
N GLU A 55 -5.49 11.34 17.47
CA GLU A 55 -4.68 10.17 17.87
C GLU A 55 -4.11 9.44 16.65
N THR A 56 -4.91 9.27 15.59
CA THR A 56 -4.47 8.65 14.35
C THR A 56 -3.46 9.53 13.63
N GLN A 57 -2.26 8.98 13.38
CA GLN A 57 -1.18 9.67 12.69
C GLN A 57 -1.39 9.67 11.17
N LEU A 58 -0.81 10.66 10.47
CA LEU A 58 -0.89 10.75 9.02
C LEU A 58 0.46 10.40 8.38
N ILE A 59 0.43 9.43 7.48
CA ILE A 59 1.56 9.08 6.61
C ILE A 59 1.29 9.68 5.24
N CYS A 60 2.21 10.52 4.74
CA CYS A 60 2.10 11.13 3.42
C CYS A 60 3.24 10.65 2.52
N THR A 61 2.87 10.13 1.35
CA THR A 61 3.85 9.74 0.33
C THR A 61 4.37 10.96 -0.40
N LEU A 62 5.68 11.19 -0.34
CA LEU A 62 6.37 12.27 -1.03
C LEU A 62 7.05 11.72 -2.28
N SER A 63 6.69 12.29 -3.43
CA SER A 63 7.35 12.03 -4.70
C SER A 63 8.60 12.89 -4.86
N SER A 64 9.54 12.46 -5.70
CA SER A 64 10.82 13.18 -5.90
C SER A 64 10.67 14.62 -6.38
N ASN A 65 9.52 14.98 -6.95
CA ASN A 65 9.26 16.32 -7.52
C ASN A 65 8.51 17.26 -6.56
N VAL A 66 8.18 16.81 -5.35
CA VAL A 66 7.43 17.64 -4.38
C VAL A 66 8.20 18.91 -4.04
N SER A 67 7.53 20.06 -3.95
CA SER A 67 8.17 21.34 -3.63
C SER A 67 8.40 21.53 -2.12
N CYS A 68 9.34 22.37 -1.71
CA CYS A 68 9.55 22.69 -0.29
C CYS A 68 8.30 23.33 0.35
N SER A 69 7.60 24.20 -0.39
CA SER A 69 6.36 24.83 0.09
C SER A 69 5.26 23.82 0.32
N THR A 70 5.14 22.80 -0.53
CA THR A 70 4.17 21.72 -0.33
C THR A 70 4.52 20.87 0.89
N ILE A 71 5.80 20.58 1.13
CA ILE A 71 6.21 19.87 2.36
C ILE A 71 5.85 20.70 3.59
N GLU A 72 6.13 22.01 3.60
CA GLU A 72 5.78 22.89 4.72
C GLU A 72 4.26 22.95 4.96
N GLU A 73 3.47 23.00 3.88
CA GLU A 73 2.00 22.94 3.95
C GLU A 73 1.53 21.62 4.59
N LEU A 74 2.09 20.48 4.19
CA LEU A 74 1.78 19.18 4.80
C LEU A 74 2.14 19.13 6.29
N LEU A 75 3.27 19.73 6.69
CA LEU A 75 3.63 19.86 8.11
C LEU A 75 2.58 20.70 8.87
N SER A 76 2.07 21.77 8.25
CA SER A 76 1.00 22.59 8.84
C SER A 76 -0.35 21.89 8.96
N LEU A 77 -0.54 20.79 8.22
CA LEU A 77 -1.72 19.93 8.25
C LEU A 77 -1.51 18.68 9.13
N ASP A 78 -0.52 18.71 10.03
CA ASP A 78 -0.16 17.63 10.96
C ASP A 78 0.27 16.33 10.24
N MET A 79 1.10 16.41 9.20
CA MET A 79 1.80 15.23 8.67
C MET A 79 2.73 14.64 9.74
N SER A 80 2.57 13.36 10.04
CA SER A 80 3.33 12.67 11.10
C SER A 80 4.51 11.87 10.55
N VAL A 81 4.35 11.28 9.36
CA VAL A 81 5.37 10.47 8.70
C VAL A 81 5.48 10.89 7.23
N ALA A 82 6.71 11.16 6.78
CA ALA A 82 7.03 11.36 5.37
C ALA A 82 7.53 10.04 4.77
N ARG A 83 6.69 9.37 3.97
CA ARG A 83 7.09 8.17 3.20
C ARG A 83 7.69 8.61 1.86
N ILE A 84 8.98 8.41 1.66
CA ILE A 84 9.66 8.83 0.44
C ILE A 84 9.66 7.68 -0.57
N THR A 85 9.15 7.96 -1.77
CA THR A 85 9.22 7.04 -2.91
C THR A 85 10.04 7.72 -4.00
N ALA A 86 11.16 7.11 -4.39
CA ALA A 86 12.03 7.65 -5.43
C ALA A 86 12.68 6.53 -6.24
N THR A 87 13.04 6.87 -7.48
CA THR A 87 13.50 5.91 -8.49
C THR A 87 15.00 5.61 -8.42
N SER A 88 15.77 6.37 -7.63
CA SER A 88 17.22 6.18 -7.51
C SER A 88 17.73 6.65 -6.15
N HIS A 89 18.84 6.07 -5.69
CA HIS A 89 19.47 6.38 -4.41
C HIS A 89 19.85 7.86 -4.29
N GLN A 90 20.37 8.48 -5.34
CA GLN A 90 20.69 9.91 -5.34
C GLN A 90 19.44 10.76 -5.04
N LYS A 91 18.31 10.45 -5.67
CA LYS A 91 17.05 11.19 -5.43
C LYS A 91 16.52 10.95 -4.01
N ILE A 92 16.74 9.76 -3.44
CA ILE A 92 16.39 9.47 -2.04
C ILE A 92 17.18 10.39 -1.12
N LEU A 93 18.50 10.48 -1.26
CA LEU A 93 19.37 11.35 -0.46
C LEU A 93 18.99 12.84 -0.58
N GLU A 94 18.72 13.30 -1.80
CA GLU A 94 18.25 14.66 -2.06
C GLU A 94 16.91 14.93 -1.35
N MET A 95 15.96 13.98 -1.41
CA MET A 95 14.67 14.07 -0.74
C MET A 95 14.80 14.04 0.79
N LEU A 96 15.66 13.19 1.34
CA LEU A 96 15.93 13.12 2.79
C LEU A 96 16.47 14.46 3.30
N SER A 97 17.50 14.99 2.63
CA SER A 97 18.10 16.28 2.95
C SER A 97 17.07 17.41 2.88
N LYS A 98 16.22 17.40 1.85
CA LYS A 98 15.17 18.39 1.64
C LYS A 98 14.10 18.34 2.73
N VAL A 99 13.59 17.16 3.06
CA VAL A 99 12.55 16.96 4.10
C VAL A 99 13.08 17.40 5.46
N ARG A 100 14.30 17.01 5.83
CA ARG A 100 14.95 17.44 7.07
C ARG A 100 15.09 18.97 7.14
N ALA A 101 15.62 19.60 6.08
CA ALA A 101 15.80 21.05 6.03
C ALA A 101 14.47 21.83 6.16
N VAL A 102 13.41 21.37 5.48
CA VAL A 102 12.08 22.00 5.59
C VAL A 102 11.50 21.82 6.99
N THR A 103 11.65 20.64 7.58
CA THR A 103 11.17 20.33 8.94
C THR A 103 11.87 21.18 9.99
N ASP A 104 13.19 21.38 9.86
CA ASP A 104 13.97 22.27 10.74
C ASP A 104 13.52 23.73 10.62
N SER A 105 13.32 24.21 9.39
CA SER A 105 12.81 25.56 9.13
C SER A 105 11.43 25.76 9.75
N TYR A 106 10.52 24.79 9.54
CA TYR A 106 9.18 24.81 10.10
C TYR A 106 9.19 24.78 11.63
N SER A 107 10.03 23.95 12.24
CA SER A 107 10.22 23.87 13.70
C SER A 107 10.63 25.23 14.30
N ARG A 108 11.57 25.93 13.65
CA ARG A 108 11.97 27.28 14.08
C ARG A 108 10.83 28.29 13.94
N LYS A 109 10.05 28.21 12.85
CA LYS A 109 8.90 29.08 12.60
C LYS A 109 7.81 28.94 13.66
N ILE A 110 7.53 27.72 14.14
CA ILE A 110 6.53 27.47 15.17
C ILE A 110 7.08 27.56 16.61
N GLY A 111 8.39 27.78 16.77
CA GLY A 111 9.06 27.92 18.07
C GLY A 111 9.15 26.62 18.88
N LYS A 112 8.96 25.45 18.25
CA LYS A 112 9.09 24.13 18.88
C LYS A 112 9.55 23.10 17.85
N MET A 113 10.27 22.07 18.31
CA MET A 113 10.62 20.94 17.46
C MET A 113 9.36 20.26 16.94
N TYR A 114 9.26 20.10 15.62
CA TYR A 114 8.22 19.33 14.97
C TYR A 114 8.72 17.88 14.77
N PRO A 115 8.16 16.89 15.48
CA PRO A 115 8.58 15.50 15.33
C PRO A 115 7.99 14.92 14.03
N LEU A 116 8.81 14.81 13.00
CA LEU A 116 8.47 14.14 11.75
C LEU A 116 9.30 12.86 11.63
N ALA A 117 8.63 11.72 11.53
CA ALA A 117 9.30 10.47 11.17
C ALA A 117 9.47 10.37 9.64
N ILE A 118 10.54 9.72 9.21
CA ILE A 118 10.85 9.47 7.81
C ILE A 118 10.78 7.98 7.55
N ALA A 119 10.08 7.61 6.48
CA ALA A 119 9.96 6.23 6.05
C ALA A 119 10.47 6.03 4.62
N LEU A 120 11.18 4.93 4.38
CA LEU A 120 11.53 4.45 3.05
C LEU A 120 10.79 3.15 2.74
N GLU A 121 10.79 2.76 1.46
CA GLU A 121 10.13 1.54 0.99
C GLU A 121 11.14 0.66 0.26
N ILE A 122 11.29 -0.57 0.75
CA ILE A 122 11.99 -1.66 0.09
C ILE A 122 10.95 -2.36 -0.79
N LYS A 123 11.19 -2.37 -2.10
CA LYS A 123 10.25 -2.97 -3.05
C LYS A 123 10.46 -4.47 -3.19
N GLY A 124 11.71 -4.91 -3.12
CA GLY A 124 12.07 -6.26 -3.51
C GLY A 124 12.00 -6.47 -5.03
N PRO A 125 12.40 -7.65 -5.50
CA PRO A 125 12.17 -8.08 -6.87
C PRO A 125 10.68 -8.22 -7.15
N GLU A 126 10.31 -7.83 -8.37
CA GLU A 126 8.95 -7.94 -8.88
C GLU A 126 8.97 -8.71 -10.20
N ILE A 127 7.89 -9.43 -10.47
CA ILE A 127 7.73 -10.12 -11.74
C ILE A 127 7.29 -9.10 -12.80
N HIS A 128 7.99 -9.10 -13.92
CA HIS A 128 7.80 -8.21 -15.04
C HIS A 128 7.87 -8.95 -16.37
N THR A 129 7.22 -8.38 -17.37
CA THR A 129 7.39 -8.79 -18.76
C THR A 129 8.72 -8.28 -19.32
N GLY A 130 9.13 -8.80 -20.47
CA GLY A 130 10.24 -8.25 -21.24
C GLY A 130 9.91 -6.95 -21.98
N VAL A 131 10.82 -6.57 -22.87
CA VAL A 131 10.72 -5.43 -23.78
C VAL A 131 9.99 -5.83 -25.06
N LEU A 132 9.07 -4.98 -25.50
CA LEU A 132 8.34 -5.16 -26.76
C LEU A 132 9.28 -5.15 -27.96
N LYS A 133 8.99 -6.03 -28.92
CA LYS A 133 9.71 -6.08 -30.19
C LYS A 133 9.42 -4.85 -31.05
N GLY A 134 10.47 -4.15 -31.47
CA GLY A 134 10.40 -3.06 -32.46
C GLY A 134 10.20 -1.67 -31.84
N PRO A 135 9.84 -0.65 -32.64
CA PRO A 135 9.74 0.73 -32.17
C PRO A 135 8.43 1.03 -31.40
N GLU A 136 7.52 0.05 -31.30
CA GLU A 136 6.23 0.21 -30.66
C GLU A 136 6.39 0.35 -29.14
N LYS A 137 5.70 1.33 -28.56
CA LYS A 137 5.70 1.53 -27.10
C LYS A 137 4.66 0.68 -26.38
N LYS A 138 3.73 0.08 -27.12
CA LYS A 138 2.62 -0.72 -26.60
C LYS A 138 2.10 -1.69 -27.66
N ILE A 139 1.62 -2.85 -27.22
CA ILE A 139 0.87 -3.79 -28.06
C ILE A 139 -0.53 -4.00 -27.48
N PHE A 140 -1.54 -4.16 -28.34
CA PHE A 140 -2.92 -4.42 -27.90
C PHE A 140 -3.23 -5.92 -27.91
N LEU A 141 -3.65 -6.46 -26.77
CA LEU A 141 -4.07 -7.85 -26.62
C LEU A 141 -5.60 -7.94 -26.73
N GLU A 142 -6.09 -8.63 -27.77
CA GLU A 142 -7.51 -8.77 -28.06
C GLU A 142 -8.16 -9.89 -27.24
N LYS A 143 -9.35 -9.63 -26.68
CA LYS A 143 -10.12 -10.62 -25.92
C LYS A 143 -10.42 -11.87 -26.75
N GLY A 144 -10.22 -13.04 -26.15
CA GLY A 144 -10.47 -14.34 -26.77
C GLY A 144 -9.35 -14.83 -27.69
N LYS A 145 -8.29 -14.03 -27.92
CA LYS A 145 -7.10 -14.50 -28.63
C LYS A 145 -6.20 -15.33 -27.70
N ILE A 146 -5.44 -16.22 -28.31
CA ILE A 146 -4.41 -17.00 -27.63
C ILE A 146 -3.12 -16.17 -27.60
N THR A 147 -2.45 -16.21 -26.47
CA THR A 147 -1.08 -15.72 -26.28
C THR A 147 -0.31 -16.75 -25.46
N ASN A 148 1.02 -16.73 -25.54
CA ASN A 148 1.88 -17.65 -24.80
C ASN A 148 2.78 -16.86 -23.86
N ILE A 149 3.05 -17.42 -22.69
CA ILE A 149 4.04 -16.90 -21.75
C ILE A 149 5.24 -17.86 -21.76
N THR A 150 6.43 -17.29 -21.85
CA THR A 150 7.71 -18.01 -21.77
C THR A 150 8.60 -17.36 -20.72
N THR A 151 9.50 -18.16 -20.16
CA THR A 151 10.57 -17.70 -19.26
C THR A 151 11.95 -17.81 -19.92
N ASP A 152 12.02 -18.13 -21.21
CA ASP A 152 13.27 -18.20 -21.98
C ASP A 152 13.83 -16.78 -22.25
N PRO A 153 15.03 -16.44 -21.74
CA PRO A 153 15.64 -15.12 -21.90
C PRO A 153 15.85 -14.68 -23.35
N ILE A 154 15.85 -15.60 -24.32
CA ILE A 154 15.91 -15.25 -25.75
C ILE A 154 14.75 -14.33 -26.16
N TYR A 155 13.62 -14.40 -25.45
CA TYR A 155 12.44 -13.57 -25.70
C TYR A 155 12.38 -12.29 -24.86
N GLU A 156 13.36 -12.02 -24.00
CA GLU A 156 13.37 -10.86 -23.10
C GLU A 156 13.24 -9.54 -23.87
N GLU A 157 13.93 -9.40 -25.00
CA GLU A 157 13.84 -8.21 -25.88
C GLU A 157 12.89 -8.40 -27.08
N PHE A 158 12.06 -9.45 -27.04
CA PHE A 158 11.25 -9.87 -28.19
C PHE A 158 9.79 -10.16 -27.83
N VAL A 159 9.24 -9.40 -26.88
CA VAL A 159 7.83 -9.54 -26.49
C VAL A 159 6.92 -9.12 -27.63
N THR A 160 5.93 -9.96 -27.92
CA THR A 160 4.91 -9.75 -28.95
C THR A 160 3.54 -10.18 -28.45
N LYS A 161 2.49 -9.95 -29.24
CA LYS A 161 1.13 -10.40 -28.91
C LYS A 161 1.01 -11.93 -28.78
N ASP A 162 1.87 -12.67 -29.46
CA ASP A 162 1.82 -14.14 -29.54
C ASP A 162 2.75 -14.83 -28.52
N MET A 163 3.75 -14.10 -28.00
CA MET A 163 4.75 -14.60 -27.04
C MET A 163 5.19 -13.49 -26.09
N ILE A 164 4.96 -13.68 -24.79
CA ILE A 164 5.28 -12.75 -23.70
C ILE A 164 6.36 -13.39 -22.83
N TYR A 165 7.54 -12.77 -22.75
CA TYR A 165 8.56 -13.14 -21.79
C TYR A 165 8.18 -12.65 -20.39
N VAL A 166 8.46 -13.45 -19.37
CA VAL A 166 8.33 -13.10 -17.95
C VAL A 166 9.61 -13.48 -17.19
N ASN A 167 10.12 -12.56 -16.37
CA ASN A 167 11.39 -12.68 -15.62
C ASN A 167 11.31 -13.55 -14.34
N TYR A 168 10.46 -14.57 -14.31
CA TYR A 168 10.37 -15.51 -13.19
C TYR A 168 10.45 -16.94 -13.72
N GLU A 169 11.65 -17.52 -13.68
CA GLU A 169 11.95 -18.83 -14.30
C GLU A 169 11.02 -19.95 -13.83
N ASN A 170 10.61 -19.91 -12.55
CA ASN A 170 9.77 -20.92 -11.93
C ASN A 170 8.26 -20.73 -12.22
N LEU A 171 7.87 -19.72 -13.00
CA LEU A 171 6.46 -19.45 -13.29
C LEU A 171 5.69 -20.66 -13.87
N PRO A 172 6.24 -21.43 -14.84
CA PRO A 172 5.53 -22.57 -15.43
C PRO A 172 5.24 -23.70 -14.44
N SER A 173 5.96 -23.79 -13.32
CA SER A 173 5.75 -24.84 -12.32
C SER A 173 4.65 -24.49 -11.30
N VAL A 174 4.39 -23.19 -11.10
CA VAL A 174 3.43 -22.70 -10.09
C VAL A 174 2.08 -22.33 -10.70
N VAL A 175 2.01 -22.07 -12.01
CA VAL A 175 0.76 -21.75 -12.71
C VAL A 175 0.03 -23.01 -13.12
N GLN A 176 -1.26 -23.10 -12.76
CA GLN A 176 -2.15 -24.20 -13.10
C GLN A 176 -3.19 -23.78 -14.17
N PRO A 177 -3.72 -24.75 -14.95
CA PRO A 177 -4.87 -24.48 -15.82
C PRO A 177 -6.03 -23.85 -15.05
N GLY A 178 -6.55 -22.73 -15.57
CA GLY A 178 -7.59 -21.93 -14.95
C GLY A 178 -7.08 -20.72 -14.19
N ASP A 179 -5.79 -20.68 -13.82
CA ASP A 179 -5.22 -19.54 -13.11
C ASP A 179 -5.22 -18.27 -13.96
N ARG A 180 -5.29 -17.13 -13.29
CA ARG A 180 -5.22 -15.82 -13.93
C ARG A 180 -3.80 -15.29 -13.92
N VAL A 181 -3.37 -14.76 -15.06
CA VAL A 181 -2.15 -13.96 -15.15
C VAL A 181 -2.54 -12.54 -15.50
N ILE A 182 -2.24 -11.63 -14.60
CA ILE A 182 -2.63 -10.22 -14.66
C ILE A 182 -1.40 -9.42 -15.07
N LEU A 183 -1.51 -8.66 -16.16
CA LEU A 183 -0.42 -7.85 -16.70
C LEU A 183 -0.73 -6.35 -16.56
N ASP A 184 0.32 -5.58 -16.34
CA ASP A 184 0.32 -4.11 -16.29
C ASP A 184 -0.76 -3.57 -15.33
N ASN A 185 -0.64 -3.96 -14.05
CA ASN A 185 -1.55 -3.55 -12.97
C ASN A 185 -3.03 -3.80 -13.28
N GLY A 186 -3.33 -4.86 -14.02
CA GLY A 186 -4.69 -5.23 -14.40
C GLY A 186 -5.20 -4.59 -15.68
N SER A 187 -4.36 -3.93 -16.49
CA SER A 187 -4.71 -3.51 -17.85
C SER A 187 -5.19 -4.71 -18.68
N VAL A 188 -4.42 -5.81 -18.64
CA VAL A 188 -4.72 -7.07 -19.34
C VAL A 188 -4.88 -8.19 -18.31
N ALA A 189 -5.82 -9.11 -18.57
CA ALA A 189 -5.95 -10.34 -17.81
C ALA A 189 -5.99 -11.54 -18.76
N LEU A 190 -5.17 -12.54 -18.44
CA LEU A 190 -5.06 -13.79 -19.15
C LEU A 190 -5.58 -14.93 -18.26
N SER A 191 -6.10 -15.99 -18.86
CA SER A 191 -6.38 -17.25 -18.17
C SER A 191 -5.52 -18.34 -18.77
N ALA A 192 -4.76 -19.04 -17.92
CA ALA A 192 -3.93 -20.17 -18.30
C ALA A 192 -4.81 -21.33 -18.76
N LEU A 193 -4.54 -21.85 -19.95
CA LEU A 193 -5.25 -23.01 -20.51
C LEU A 193 -4.51 -24.31 -20.20
N GLU A 194 -3.20 -24.30 -20.45
CA GLU A 194 -2.31 -25.44 -20.26
C GLU A 194 -0.88 -24.95 -20.12
N CYS A 195 -0.05 -25.72 -19.43
CA CYS A 195 1.40 -25.55 -19.44
C CYS A 195 2.01 -26.73 -20.20
N VAL A 196 2.68 -26.44 -21.31
CA VAL A 196 3.35 -27.45 -22.13
C VAL A 196 4.84 -27.14 -22.11
N GLU A 197 5.63 -28.06 -21.58
CA GLU A 197 7.06 -27.84 -21.31
C GLU A 197 7.24 -26.62 -20.38
N SER A 198 7.83 -25.54 -20.89
CA SER A 198 8.03 -24.28 -20.15
C SER A 198 7.20 -23.12 -20.71
N ILE A 199 6.19 -23.42 -21.56
CA ILE A 199 5.32 -22.43 -22.18
C ILE A 199 3.92 -22.53 -21.57
N ILE A 200 3.45 -21.43 -21.00
CA ILE A 200 2.09 -21.31 -20.49
C ILE A 200 1.23 -20.74 -21.60
N ARG A 201 0.32 -21.56 -22.12
CA ARG A 201 -0.63 -21.13 -23.14
C ARG A 201 -1.81 -20.47 -22.46
N CYS A 202 -2.15 -19.26 -22.88
CA CYS A 202 -3.19 -18.46 -22.24
C CYS A 202 -4.23 -17.97 -23.26
N ILE A 203 -5.45 -17.70 -22.77
CA ILE A 203 -6.47 -16.94 -23.48
C ILE A 203 -6.63 -15.55 -22.84
N VAL A 204 -6.77 -14.52 -23.67
CA VAL A 204 -7.01 -13.15 -23.17
C VAL A 204 -8.45 -13.04 -22.65
N GLU A 205 -8.62 -12.94 -21.33
CA GLU A 205 -9.92 -12.71 -20.69
C GLU A 205 -10.35 -11.24 -20.76
N LYS A 206 -9.39 -10.34 -20.52
CA LYS A 206 -9.58 -8.88 -20.57
C LYS A 206 -8.59 -8.27 -21.57
N ALA A 207 -9.13 -7.62 -22.59
CA ALA A 207 -8.35 -6.88 -23.57
C ALA A 207 -7.75 -5.60 -22.98
N GLY A 208 -6.59 -5.22 -23.47
CA GLY A 208 -5.88 -4.02 -23.01
C GLY A 208 -4.56 -3.80 -23.74
N ASP A 209 -3.94 -2.66 -23.46
CA ASP A 209 -2.58 -2.37 -23.91
C ASP A 209 -1.58 -3.01 -22.94
N LEU A 210 -0.53 -3.63 -23.49
CA LEU A 210 0.64 -4.10 -22.77
C LEU A 210 1.84 -3.21 -23.12
N LEU A 211 2.55 -2.74 -22.10
CA LEU A 211 3.78 -1.97 -22.22
C LEU A 211 5.01 -2.86 -22.04
N SER A 212 6.19 -2.37 -22.43
CA SER A 212 7.46 -3.01 -22.06
C SER A 212 7.66 -2.98 -20.55
N ASN A 213 8.28 -4.01 -19.97
CA ASN A 213 8.56 -4.11 -18.54
C ASN A 213 7.29 -3.92 -17.69
N ALA A 214 6.16 -4.46 -18.13
CA ALA A 214 4.90 -4.38 -17.42
C ALA A 214 4.91 -5.34 -16.21
N SER A 215 4.26 -4.95 -15.11
CA SER A 215 4.13 -5.81 -13.93
C SER A 215 3.32 -7.06 -14.25
N VAL A 216 3.66 -8.17 -13.61
CA VAL A 216 2.97 -9.45 -13.73
C VAL A 216 2.56 -9.91 -12.34
N ILE A 217 1.29 -10.27 -12.20
CA ILE A 217 0.71 -10.77 -10.95
C ILE A 217 -0.05 -12.06 -11.28
N VAL A 218 0.18 -13.11 -10.50
CA VAL A 218 -0.56 -14.37 -10.63
C VAL A 218 -1.26 -14.64 -9.31
N PRO A 219 -2.54 -14.26 -9.18
CA PRO A 219 -3.27 -14.43 -7.94
C PRO A 219 -3.30 -15.88 -7.47
N ASN A 220 -3.08 -16.09 -6.17
CA ASN A 220 -3.05 -17.40 -5.49
C ASN A 220 -1.91 -18.33 -5.91
N ALA A 221 -0.99 -17.92 -6.80
CA ALA A 221 0.20 -18.71 -7.07
C ALA A 221 1.22 -18.52 -5.95
N PRO A 222 1.86 -19.60 -5.45
CA PRO A 222 2.92 -19.52 -4.45
C PRO A 222 4.20 -18.98 -5.10
N ILE A 223 4.24 -17.67 -5.29
CA ILE A 223 5.41 -16.96 -5.80
C ILE A 223 6.32 -16.65 -4.62
N GLU A 224 7.53 -17.20 -4.67
CA GLU A 224 8.58 -16.94 -3.70
C GLU A 224 9.73 -16.23 -4.42
N LEU A 225 9.85 -14.94 -4.18
CA LEU A 225 10.98 -14.15 -4.63
C LEU A 225 11.85 -13.78 -3.42
N PRO A 226 13.19 -13.64 -3.58
CA PRO A 226 14.02 -13.14 -2.49
C PRO A 226 13.54 -11.74 -2.10
N LEU A 227 13.49 -11.40 -0.81
CA LEU A 227 12.88 -10.13 -0.40
C LEU A 227 13.73 -8.90 -0.79
N VAL A 228 15.04 -9.06 -0.85
CA VAL A 228 16.00 -7.96 -1.02
C VAL A 228 16.75 -8.13 -2.34
N SER A 229 16.56 -7.19 -3.26
CA SER A 229 17.37 -7.09 -4.48
C SER A 229 18.75 -6.48 -4.20
N ALA A 230 19.67 -6.54 -5.17
CA ALA A 230 20.96 -5.86 -5.06
C ALA A 230 20.81 -4.34 -4.84
N SER A 231 19.83 -3.69 -5.49
CA SER A 231 19.52 -2.28 -5.24
C SER A 231 18.96 -2.04 -3.83
N ASP A 232 18.19 -2.99 -3.29
CA ASP A 232 17.63 -2.84 -1.94
C ASP A 232 18.72 -2.90 -0.86
N GLN A 233 19.83 -3.64 -1.08
CA GLN A 233 20.96 -3.67 -0.12
C GLN A 233 21.60 -2.29 0.06
N GLU A 234 21.78 -1.53 -1.02
CA GLU A 234 22.29 -0.16 -0.95
C GLU A 234 21.28 0.76 -0.25
N LEU A 235 19.98 0.53 -0.48
CA LEU A 235 18.91 1.27 0.20
C LEU A 235 18.87 0.99 1.71
N LEU A 236 19.11 -0.25 2.15
CA LEU A 236 19.27 -0.57 3.58
C LEU A 236 20.46 0.18 4.19
N THR A 237 21.59 0.22 3.48
CA THR A 237 22.78 0.96 3.91
C THR A 237 22.49 2.47 4.04
N ILE A 238 21.79 3.06 3.08
CA ILE A 238 21.33 4.45 3.13
C ILE A 238 20.40 4.66 4.33
N SER A 239 19.49 3.72 4.57
CA SER A 239 18.51 3.83 5.66
C SER A 239 19.19 3.91 7.03
N ILE A 240 20.23 3.11 7.24
CA ILE A 240 21.08 3.16 8.45
C ILE A 240 21.84 4.49 8.51
N GLY A 241 22.59 4.83 7.46
CA GLY A 241 23.45 6.02 7.45
C GLY A 241 22.67 7.33 7.60
N GLU A 242 21.47 7.40 7.05
CA GLU A 242 20.59 8.57 7.09
C GLU A 242 19.60 8.55 8.25
N ASN A 243 19.70 7.58 9.19
CA ASN A 243 18.82 7.45 10.36
C ASN A 243 17.33 7.54 9.98
N VAL A 244 16.90 6.66 9.08
CA VAL A 244 15.48 6.50 8.71
C VAL A 244 14.73 5.83 9.84
N ASP A 245 13.51 6.28 10.13
CA ASP A 245 12.75 5.79 11.28
C ASP A 245 11.98 4.49 10.95
N LEU A 246 11.44 4.37 9.73
CA LEU A 246 10.64 3.21 9.32
C LEU A 246 11.03 2.68 7.93
N LEU A 247 10.94 1.36 7.76
CA LEU A 247 11.03 0.68 6.47
C LEU A 247 9.75 -0.07 6.15
N PHE A 248 9.12 0.30 5.04
CA PHE A 248 8.03 -0.46 4.45
C PHE A 248 8.59 -1.56 3.57
N LEU A 249 8.25 -2.81 3.86
CA LEU A 249 8.68 -3.95 3.06
C LEU A 249 7.51 -4.42 2.18
N SER A 250 7.66 -4.29 0.86
CA SER A 250 6.71 -4.82 -0.14
C SER A 250 6.98 -6.30 -0.39
N GLY A 251 6.02 -7.01 -1.00
CA GLY A 251 6.23 -8.40 -1.41
C GLY A 251 6.48 -9.37 -0.25
N ILE A 252 5.93 -9.11 0.94
CA ILE A 252 6.05 -10.02 2.08
C ILE A 252 5.14 -11.23 1.87
N TYR A 253 5.65 -12.43 2.13
CA TYR A 253 4.89 -13.69 2.06
C TYR A 253 4.91 -14.48 3.37
N ASN A 254 5.99 -14.36 4.15
CA ASN A 254 6.23 -15.11 5.37
C ASN A 254 7.05 -14.30 6.39
N ARG A 255 7.28 -14.87 7.57
CA ARG A 255 8.02 -14.21 8.66
C ARG A 255 9.52 -14.19 8.40
N GLU A 256 10.04 -15.21 7.72
CA GLU A 256 11.46 -15.40 7.44
C GLU A 256 12.00 -14.22 6.64
N ALA A 257 11.24 -13.75 5.64
CA ALA A 257 11.58 -12.58 4.84
C ALA A 257 11.82 -11.32 5.72
N ILE A 258 11.02 -11.12 6.76
CA ILE A 258 11.16 -9.98 7.68
C ILE A 258 12.39 -10.14 8.57
N LEU A 259 12.64 -11.36 9.06
CA LEU A 259 13.81 -11.68 9.86
C LEU A 259 15.10 -11.48 9.07
N ASP A 260 15.14 -11.89 7.80
CA ASP A 260 16.27 -11.68 6.91
C ASP A 260 16.62 -10.19 6.78
N VAL A 261 15.61 -9.31 6.64
CA VAL A 261 15.84 -7.85 6.60
C VAL A 261 16.33 -7.31 7.93
N LYS A 262 15.78 -7.78 9.06
CA LYS A 262 16.27 -7.39 10.40
C LYS A 262 17.72 -7.81 10.60
N ASP A 263 18.10 -9.00 10.13
CA ASP A 263 19.48 -9.50 10.18
C ASP A 263 20.41 -8.68 9.28
N LEU A 264 19.96 -8.29 8.08
CA LEU A 264 20.71 -7.42 7.16
C LEU A 264 20.93 -6.00 7.71
N LEU A 265 19.95 -5.47 8.46
CA LEU A 265 20.10 -4.19 9.16
C LEU A 265 21.09 -4.26 10.33
N GLY A 266 21.18 -5.43 10.96
CA GLY A 266 22.08 -5.70 12.07
C GLY A 266 21.89 -4.76 13.27
N GLU A 267 22.92 -4.66 14.11
CA GLU A 267 22.88 -3.84 15.32
C GLU A 267 22.80 -2.33 15.03
N GLU A 268 23.31 -1.88 13.88
CA GLU A 268 23.30 -0.46 13.50
C GLU A 268 21.90 0.00 13.07
N GLY A 269 21.12 -0.86 12.42
CA GLY A 269 19.76 -0.58 11.98
C GLY A 269 18.65 -1.05 12.93
N LYS A 270 18.97 -1.59 14.12
CA LYS A 270 17.99 -2.20 15.03
C LYS A 270 16.86 -1.29 15.52
N SER A 271 17.07 0.03 15.46
CA SER A 271 16.05 1.02 15.86
C SER A 271 15.08 1.37 14.73
N ILE A 272 15.37 0.93 13.50
CA ILE A 272 14.49 1.16 12.35
C ILE A 272 13.30 0.21 12.46
N LEU A 273 12.09 0.77 12.47
CA LEU A 273 10.86 -0.01 12.60
C LEU A 273 10.48 -0.64 11.25
N ILE A 274 10.16 -1.93 11.26
CA ILE A 274 9.77 -2.66 10.06
C ILE A 274 8.26 -2.73 9.93
N ILE A 275 7.74 -2.16 8.83
CA ILE A 275 6.33 -2.19 8.46
C ILE A 275 6.12 -3.17 7.31
N ALA A 276 5.55 -4.33 7.58
CA ALA A 276 5.26 -5.32 6.55
C ALA A 276 4.03 -4.92 5.73
N LYS A 277 4.16 -4.83 4.40
CA LYS A 277 3.03 -4.58 3.51
C LYS A 277 2.36 -5.89 3.13
N ILE A 278 1.05 -5.98 3.36
CA ILE A 278 0.22 -7.12 3.01
C ILE A 278 -0.43 -6.84 1.66
N GLU A 279 0.06 -7.53 0.65
CA GLU A 279 -0.23 -7.24 -0.76
C GLU A 279 -0.75 -8.46 -1.53
N ASN A 280 -0.63 -9.67 -0.95
CA ASN A 280 -0.94 -10.95 -1.58
C ASN A 280 -1.68 -11.90 -0.64
N SER A 281 -2.27 -12.93 -1.23
CA SER A 281 -3.04 -13.97 -0.53
C SER A 281 -2.19 -14.78 0.47
N THR A 282 -0.97 -15.18 0.11
CA THR A 282 -0.04 -15.91 0.98
C THR A 282 0.26 -15.15 2.28
N ALA A 283 0.48 -13.84 2.20
CA ALA A 283 0.70 -12.97 3.35
C ALA A 283 -0.51 -12.92 4.29
N ILE A 284 -1.73 -12.98 3.72
CA ILE A 284 -2.97 -13.01 4.51
C ILE A 284 -3.10 -14.35 5.24
N GLU A 285 -2.74 -15.46 4.60
CA GLU A 285 -2.74 -16.78 5.23
C GLU A 285 -1.72 -16.87 6.37
N ASN A 286 -0.55 -16.26 6.18
CA ASN A 286 0.55 -16.24 7.16
C ASN A 286 0.51 -15.04 8.13
N ILE A 287 -0.61 -14.29 8.19
CA ILE A 287 -0.65 -12.97 8.84
C ILE A 287 -0.24 -13.01 10.32
N ASP A 288 -0.60 -14.06 11.05
CA ASP A 288 -0.29 -14.15 12.49
C ASP A 288 1.23 -14.24 12.73
N ALA A 289 1.93 -15.02 11.91
CA ALA A 289 3.38 -15.15 11.97
C ALA A 289 4.10 -13.88 11.53
N ILE A 290 3.54 -13.16 10.54
CA ILE A 290 4.06 -11.88 10.06
C ILE A 290 3.92 -10.79 11.13
N ILE A 291 2.75 -10.70 11.80
CA ILE A 291 2.51 -9.74 12.88
C ILE A 291 3.51 -9.95 14.02
N GLU A 292 3.81 -11.19 14.38
CA GLU A 292 4.73 -11.51 15.49
C GLU A 292 6.15 -10.92 15.32
N VAL A 293 6.62 -10.81 14.08
CA VAL A 293 7.99 -10.34 13.77
C VAL A 293 8.04 -8.91 13.21
N SER A 294 6.89 -8.32 12.89
CA SER A 294 6.79 -6.96 12.35
C SER A 294 6.62 -5.93 13.47
N ASP A 295 7.09 -4.70 13.25
CA ASP A 295 6.85 -3.58 14.15
C ASP A 295 5.55 -2.83 13.78
N GLY A 296 4.99 -3.12 12.61
CA GLY A 296 3.69 -2.64 12.16
C GLY A 296 3.24 -3.32 10.85
N ILE A 297 1.97 -3.17 10.51
CA ILE A 297 1.38 -3.73 9.28
C ILE A 297 0.78 -2.63 8.40
N CYS A 298 1.04 -2.70 7.10
CA CYS A 298 0.41 -1.85 6.09
C CYS A 298 -0.45 -2.71 5.15
N ILE A 299 -1.75 -2.43 5.07
CA ILE A 299 -2.67 -3.17 4.21
C ILE A 299 -2.73 -2.47 2.84
N ASP A 300 -2.08 -3.03 1.83
CA ASP A 300 -2.10 -2.46 0.48
C ASP A 300 -3.38 -2.87 -0.25
N CYS A 301 -4.38 -2.02 -0.14
CA CYS A 301 -5.69 -2.28 -0.70
C CYS A 301 -5.67 -2.33 -2.24
N GLU A 302 -4.76 -1.58 -2.88
CA GLU A 302 -4.66 -1.54 -4.34
C GLU A 302 -4.17 -2.88 -4.88
N ARG A 303 -3.07 -3.41 -4.30
CA ARG A 303 -2.55 -4.74 -4.65
C ARG A 303 -3.54 -5.84 -4.27
N LEU A 304 -4.13 -5.79 -3.08
CA LEU A 304 -5.09 -6.82 -2.64
C LEU A 304 -6.37 -6.87 -3.48
N MET A 305 -6.80 -5.76 -4.11
CA MET A 305 -7.92 -5.76 -5.05
C MET A 305 -7.62 -6.50 -6.37
N ILE A 306 -6.34 -6.71 -6.68
CA ILE A 306 -5.91 -7.49 -7.85
C ILE A 306 -5.86 -8.98 -7.50
N GLU A 307 -5.41 -9.29 -6.29
CA GLU A 307 -5.28 -10.66 -5.75
C GLU A 307 -6.61 -11.28 -5.33
N LEU A 308 -7.52 -10.49 -4.75
CA LEU A 308 -8.75 -10.97 -4.15
C LEU A 308 -9.99 -10.41 -4.85
N PRO A 309 -11.12 -11.12 -4.77
CA PRO A 309 -12.42 -10.53 -5.09
C PRO A 309 -12.65 -9.27 -4.25
N LYS A 310 -13.04 -8.17 -4.91
CA LYS A 310 -13.18 -6.84 -4.27
C LYS A 310 -14.12 -6.86 -3.06
N GLU A 311 -15.18 -7.66 -3.15
CA GLU A 311 -16.15 -7.89 -2.08
C GLU A 311 -15.56 -8.56 -0.84
N LYS A 312 -14.37 -9.17 -0.90
CA LYS A 312 -13.71 -9.77 0.26
C LYS A 312 -12.72 -8.83 0.95
N LEU A 313 -12.32 -7.72 0.32
CA LEU A 313 -11.25 -6.84 0.83
C LEU A 313 -11.55 -6.31 2.24
N PHE A 314 -12.80 -5.93 2.50
CA PHE A 314 -13.19 -5.39 3.80
C PHE A 314 -13.09 -6.44 4.94
N LEU A 315 -13.27 -7.72 4.62
CA LEU A 315 -13.12 -8.81 5.59
C LEU A 315 -11.66 -8.94 6.02
N VAL A 316 -10.75 -8.90 5.05
CA VAL A 316 -9.30 -8.93 5.28
C VAL A 316 -8.89 -7.72 6.11
N GLN A 317 -9.29 -6.50 5.72
CA GLN A 317 -8.96 -5.28 6.45
C GLN A 317 -9.37 -5.35 7.93
N LYS A 318 -10.62 -5.74 8.21
CA LYS A 318 -11.13 -5.84 9.58
C LYS A 318 -10.43 -6.93 10.39
N SER A 319 -10.14 -8.07 9.77
CA SER A 319 -9.44 -9.18 10.41
C SER A 319 -8.02 -8.80 10.81
N ILE A 320 -7.23 -8.26 9.87
CA ILE A 320 -5.85 -7.83 10.12
C ILE A 320 -5.80 -6.74 11.18
N LEU A 321 -6.64 -5.71 11.06
CA LEU A 321 -6.69 -4.62 12.05
C LEU A 321 -7.00 -5.13 13.47
N ALA A 322 -7.95 -6.06 13.60
CA ALA A 322 -8.29 -6.65 14.90
C ALA A 322 -7.13 -7.48 15.48
N LYS A 323 -6.40 -8.21 14.65
CA LYS A 323 -5.22 -8.99 15.05
C LYS A 323 -4.07 -8.09 15.49
N CYS A 324 -3.76 -7.03 14.74
CA CYS A 324 -2.77 -6.01 15.14
C CYS A 324 -3.12 -5.37 16.49
N ASN A 325 -4.38 -4.94 16.67
CA ASN A 325 -4.86 -4.38 17.93
C ASN A 325 -4.73 -5.35 19.11
N LEU A 326 -4.93 -6.65 18.88
CA LEU A 326 -4.78 -7.68 19.91
C LEU A 326 -3.31 -7.92 20.28
N ALA A 327 -2.41 -7.87 19.28
CA ALA A 327 -0.98 -8.03 19.46
C ALA A 327 -0.29 -6.77 20.04
N GLY A 328 -0.90 -5.60 19.87
CA GLY A 328 -0.29 -4.31 20.22
C GLY A 328 0.75 -3.84 19.20
N THR A 329 0.55 -4.23 17.94
CA THR A 329 1.43 -3.97 16.78
C THR A 329 0.82 -2.92 15.86
#